data_AF-A0A3C1H0M0-F1
#
_entry.id   AF-A0A3C1H0M0-F1
#
_cell.length_a   1.000
_cell.length_b   1.000
_cell.length_c   1.000
_cell.angle_alpha   90.00
_cell.angle_beta   90.00
_cell.angle_gamma   90.00
#
_symmetry.space_group_name_H-M   'P 1'
#
loop_
_entity.id
_entity.type
_entity.pdbx_description
1 polymer ?
#
loop_
_entity_poly.entity_id
_entity_poly.type
_entity_poly.pdbx_seq_one_letter_code
_entity_poly.pdbx_strand_id
1 'polypeptide(L)'
;MEKRYQTLPSGSDGFAAALRQDADAHASKQINVQSIYFQQGREIAQTYVNMMKSYARLDAQSGRYEREGDALVVKGFCRIEEAHFDSLILTRSRKQSFWTAQWTETVSLRQKHSDLFDAFLSSFAEFCAAENIRIGKLCAMVRTKDGKLEQRDFPAVTTLPEYTEAIGFPYEIRF
;
A
#
# COMPACT_ATOMS: atom_id res chain seq x y z
N MET A 1 -76.35 2.66 -2.87
CA MET A 1 -75.04 2.30 -3.44
C MET A 1 -73.95 2.96 -2.61
N GLU A 2 -73.40 2.23 -1.63
CA GLU A 2 -72.32 2.69 -0.76
C GLU A 2 -70.99 2.71 -1.52
N LYS A 3 -70.31 3.85 -1.53
CA LYS A 3 -68.90 3.94 -1.94
C LYS A 3 -68.04 3.46 -0.77
N ARG A 4 -67.50 2.24 -0.87
CA ARG A 4 -66.38 1.79 -0.03
C ARG A 4 -65.16 2.65 -0.34
N TYR A 5 -64.81 3.57 0.55
CA TYR A 5 -63.47 4.14 0.58
C TYR A 5 -62.52 3.03 1.05
N GLN A 6 -61.70 2.52 0.13
CA GLN A 6 -60.52 1.74 0.48
C GLN A 6 -59.56 2.68 1.22
N THR A 7 -59.34 2.40 2.49
CA THR A 7 -58.30 2.99 3.31
C THR A 7 -56.95 2.65 2.68
N LEU A 8 -56.24 3.65 2.15
CA LEU A 8 -54.83 3.52 1.77
C LEU A 8 -54.00 3.30 3.05
N PRO A 9 -53.01 2.39 3.07
CA PRO A 9 -52.11 2.26 4.20
C PRO A 9 -51.29 3.55 4.36
N SER A 10 -51.23 4.08 5.57
CA SER A 10 -50.50 5.29 5.96
C SER A 10 -49.00 5.15 5.63
N GLY A 11 -48.55 5.86 4.60
CA GLY A 11 -47.24 5.71 3.94
C GLY A 11 -46.00 6.28 4.64
N SER A 12 -45.98 6.44 5.97
CA SER A 12 -44.76 6.86 6.69
C SER A 12 -43.96 5.68 7.26
N ASP A 13 -44.63 4.64 7.77
CA ASP A 13 -43.96 3.54 8.47
C ASP A 13 -43.29 2.56 7.50
N GLY A 14 -43.89 2.31 6.33
CA GLY A 14 -43.31 1.46 5.29
C GLY A 14 -42.10 2.08 4.60
N PHE A 15 -42.08 3.41 4.42
CA PHE A 15 -40.94 4.11 3.84
C PHE A 15 -39.76 4.20 4.81
N ALA A 16 -40.02 4.48 6.10
CA ALA A 16 -38.98 4.47 7.13
C ALA A 16 -38.41 3.06 7.35
N ALA A 17 -39.23 2.01 7.28
CA ALA A 17 -38.77 0.63 7.34
C ALA A 17 -37.93 0.24 6.11
N ALA A 18 -38.33 0.66 4.91
CA ALA A 18 -37.57 0.44 3.67
C ALA A 18 -36.20 1.14 3.70
N LEU A 19 -36.15 2.39 4.18
CA LEU A 19 -34.89 3.14 4.35
C LEU A 19 -33.95 2.49 5.38
N ARG A 20 -34.49 1.97 6.49
CA ARG A 20 -33.68 1.22 7.48
C ARG A 20 -33.15 -0.09 6.89
N GLN A 21 -33.99 -0.86 6.20
CA GLN A 21 -33.58 -2.11 5.57
C GLN A 21 -32.52 -1.88 4.48
N ASP A 22 -32.65 -0.81 3.70
CA ASP A 22 -31.65 -0.43 2.70
C ASP A 22 -30.34 0.02 3.37
N ALA A 23 -30.41 0.84 4.42
CA ALA A 23 -29.25 1.24 5.21
C ALA A 23 -28.53 0.04 5.86
N ASP A 24 -29.27 -0.92 6.41
CA ASP A 24 -28.72 -2.15 7.00
C ASP A 24 -28.12 -3.07 5.93
N ALA A 25 -28.74 -3.17 4.75
CA ALA A 25 -28.20 -3.90 3.61
C ALA A 25 -26.92 -3.25 3.05
N HIS A 26 -26.87 -1.92 3.03
CA HIS A 26 -25.68 -1.17 2.63
C HIS A 26 -24.56 -1.31 3.67
N ALA A 27 -24.87 -1.21 4.97
CA ALA A 27 -23.91 -1.39 6.05
C ALA A 27 -23.33 -2.81 6.08
N SER A 28 -24.17 -3.84 5.96
CA SER A 28 -23.72 -5.24 5.92
C SER A 28 -22.85 -5.54 4.69
N LYS A 29 -23.19 -4.99 3.51
CA LYS A 29 -22.33 -5.07 2.31
C LYS A 29 -21.00 -4.36 2.52
N GLN A 30 -20.98 -3.17 3.12
CA GLN A 30 -19.75 -2.44 3.42
C GLN A 30 -18.85 -3.20 4.40
N ILE A 31 -19.41 -3.78 5.47
CA ILE A 31 -18.67 -4.61 6.43
C ILE A 31 -18.04 -5.82 5.72
N ASN A 32 -18.78 -6.48 4.82
CA ASN A 32 -18.27 -7.62 4.07
C ASN A 32 -17.12 -7.23 3.12
N VAL A 33 -17.26 -6.13 2.39
CA VAL A 33 -16.20 -5.63 1.49
C VAL A 33 -14.94 -5.23 2.26
N GLN A 34 -15.08 -4.53 3.40
CA GLN A 34 -13.94 -4.19 4.26
C GLN A 34 -13.26 -5.44 4.83
N SER A 35 -14.03 -6.46 5.21
CA SER A 35 -13.48 -7.74 5.67
C SER A 35 -12.70 -8.47 4.57
N ILE A 36 -13.17 -8.40 3.31
CA ILE A 36 -12.48 -9.02 2.16
C ILE A 36 -11.14 -8.31 1.91
N TYR A 37 -11.15 -6.98 1.82
CA TYR A 37 -9.91 -6.22 1.60
C TYR A 37 -8.92 -6.37 2.75
N PHE A 38 -9.42 -6.46 3.98
CA PHE A 38 -8.56 -6.75 5.13
C PHE A 38 -7.86 -8.11 5.01
N GLN A 39 -8.61 -9.16 4.69
CA GLN A 39 -8.06 -10.50 4.51
C GLN A 39 -7.05 -10.56 3.35
N GLN A 40 -7.40 -9.98 2.20
CA GLN A 40 -6.50 -9.90 1.04
C GLN A 40 -5.23 -9.10 1.35
N GLY A 41 -5.36 -7.95 2.02
CA GLY A 41 -4.23 -7.12 2.43
C GLY A 41 -3.29 -7.88 3.36
N ARG A 42 -3.85 -8.67 4.28
CA ARG A 42 -3.09 -9.55 5.18
C ARG A 42 -2.36 -10.66 4.43
N GLU A 43 -2.99 -11.30 3.45
CA GLU A 43 -2.35 -12.34 2.61
C GLU A 43 -1.17 -11.78 1.79
N ILE A 44 -1.35 -10.61 1.19
CA ILE A 44 -0.28 -9.90 0.48
C ILE A 44 0.84 -9.56 1.46
N ALA A 45 0.53 -8.98 2.62
CA ALA A 45 1.50 -8.61 3.65
C ALA A 45 2.35 -9.79 4.11
N GLN A 46 1.72 -10.94 4.37
CA GLN A 46 2.41 -12.16 4.78
C GLN A 46 3.39 -12.64 3.70
N THR A 47 3.00 -12.55 2.42
CA THR A 47 3.85 -12.91 1.28
C THR A 47 5.11 -12.06 1.26
N TYR A 48 4.97 -10.74 1.44
CA TYR A 48 6.10 -9.81 1.49
C TYR A 48 7.05 -10.10 2.66
N VAL A 49 6.53 -10.33 3.86
CA VAL A 49 7.35 -10.67 5.03
C VAL A 49 8.11 -11.98 4.84
N ASN A 50 7.46 -13.00 4.28
CA ASN A 50 8.10 -14.28 3.99
C ASN A 50 9.22 -14.14 2.95
N MET A 51 9.00 -13.33 1.93
CA MET A 51 9.99 -13.03 0.90
C MET A 51 11.21 -12.30 1.50
N MET A 52 10.99 -11.27 2.33
CA MET A 52 12.06 -10.55 3.02
C MET A 52 12.91 -11.47 3.90
N LYS A 53 12.27 -12.33 4.70
CA LYS A 53 12.98 -13.31 5.54
C LYS A 53 13.81 -14.28 4.69
N SER A 54 13.27 -14.73 3.57
CA SER A 54 13.96 -15.65 2.65
C SER A 54 15.19 -14.99 2.03
N TYR A 55 15.06 -13.77 1.52
CA TYR A 55 16.19 -13.02 0.98
C TYR A 55 17.24 -12.68 2.03
N ALA A 56 16.81 -12.26 3.23
CA ALA A 56 17.74 -11.96 4.30
C ALA A 56 18.56 -13.18 4.75
N ARG A 57 17.93 -14.37 4.78
CA ARG A 57 18.66 -15.63 5.04
C ARG A 57 19.66 -15.97 3.95
N LEU A 58 19.28 -15.80 2.68
CA LEU A 58 20.20 -16.01 1.56
C LEU A 58 21.38 -15.04 1.58
N ASP A 59 21.14 -13.78 1.94
CA ASP A 59 22.18 -12.76 2.09
C ASP A 59 23.12 -13.09 3.25
N ALA A 60 22.58 -13.47 4.42
CA ALA A 60 23.37 -13.93 5.56
C ALA A 60 24.26 -15.13 5.19
N GLN A 61 23.70 -16.12 4.50
CA GLN A 61 24.43 -17.31 4.02
C GLN A 61 25.51 -16.96 2.98
N SER A 62 25.26 -15.95 2.16
CA SER A 62 26.21 -15.48 1.14
C SER A 62 27.27 -14.53 1.69
N GLY A 63 27.28 -14.26 3.00
CA GLY A 63 28.22 -13.32 3.62
C GLY A 63 27.88 -11.84 3.42
N ARG A 64 26.69 -11.52 2.90
CA ARG A 64 26.20 -10.15 2.71
C ARG A 64 25.45 -9.66 3.95
N TYR A 65 26.19 -9.36 5.00
CA TYR A 65 25.65 -8.86 6.26
C TYR A 65 26.63 -7.89 6.94
N GLU A 66 26.13 -7.06 7.83
CA GLU A 66 26.92 -6.27 8.77
C GLU A 66 26.93 -6.98 10.14
N ARG A 67 28.02 -6.87 10.90
CA ARG A 67 28.04 -7.34 12.29
C ARG A 67 27.82 -6.16 13.23
N GLU A 68 26.81 -6.24 14.07
CA GLU A 68 26.59 -5.31 15.18
C GLU A 68 26.65 -6.08 16.49
N GLY A 69 27.81 -6.04 17.16
CA GLY A 69 28.06 -6.86 18.35
C GLY A 69 28.01 -8.35 18.01
N ASP A 70 27.13 -9.09 18.70
CA ASP A 70 26.93 -10.52 18.51
C ASP A 70 25.88 -10.87 17.44
N ALA A 71 25.19 -9.86 16.88
CA ALA A 71 24.11 -10.07 15.92
C ALA A 71 24.58 -9.91 14.47
N LEU A 72 24.01 -10.72 13.57
CA LEU A 72 24.17 -10.51 12.12
C LEU A 72 23.03 -9.64 11.62
N VAL A 73 23.37 -8.50 11.03
CA VAL A 73 22.41 -7.51 10.56
C VAL A 73 22.36 -7.55 9.05
N VAL A 74 21.21 -7.93 8.49
CA VAL A 74 20.97 -7.89 7.05
C VAL A 74 20.03 -6.74 6.73
N LYS A 75 20.52 -5.82 5.90
CA LYS A 75 19.76 -4.68 5.39
C LYS A 75 19.33 -4.96 3.95
N GLY A 76 18.11 -4.57 3.62
CA GLY A 76 17.57 -4.77 2.28
C GLY A 76 16.48 -3.77 1.92
N PHE A 77 15.88 -3.99 0.75
CA PHE A 77 14.77 -3.18 0.26
C PHE A 77 13.65 -4.09 -0.22
N CYS A 78 12.48 -3.97 0.40
CA CYS A 78 11.28 -4.70 0.06
C CYS A 78 10.52 -3.91 -1.00
N ARG A 79 10.70 -4.28 -2.26
CA ARG A 79 10.05 -3.64 -3.41
C ARG A 79 8.56 -4.02 -3.46
N ILE A 80 7.69 -3.01 -3.49
CA ILE A 80 6.26 -3.18 -3.70
C ILE A 80 5.96 -3.23 -5.19
N GLU A 81 5.10 -4.17 -5.59
CA GLU A 81 4.59 -4.27 -6.96
C GLU A 81 3.15 -3.74 -6.98
N GLU A 82 2.92 -2.67 -7.75
CA GLU A 82 1.57 -2.08 -7.87
C GLU A 82 0.54 -3.08 -8.42
N ALA A 83 0.99 -4.14 -9.13
CA ALA A 83 0.14 -5.20 -9.68
C ALA A 83 -0.56 -6.07 -8.62
N HIS A 84 -0.10 -6.05 -7.36
CA HIS A 84 -0.75 -6.77 -6.26
C HIS A 84 -1.97 -6.02 -5.71
N PHE A 85 -2.22 -4.79 -6.17
CA PHE A 85 -3.29 -3.94 -5.66
C PHE A 85 -4.32 -3.66 -6.75
N ASP A 86 -5.53 -3.33 -6.32
CA ASP A 86 -6.68 -3.08 -7.21
C ASP A 86 -6.66 -1.68 -7.85
N SER A 87 -5.73 -0.81 -7.42
CA SER A 87 -5.56 0.51 -7.98
C SER A 87 -4.10 0.96 -7.91
N LEU A 88 -3.75 1.90 -8.78
CA LEU A 88 -2.43 2.52 -8.79
C LEU A 88 -2.18 3.25 -7.47
N ILE A 89 -1.02 3.02 -6.87
CA ILE A 89 -0.59 3.66 -5.63
C ILE A 89 0.08 5.01 -5.96
N LEU A 90 0.72 5.08 -7.13
CA LEU A 90 1.53 6.22 -7.54
C LEU A 90 0.82 7.12 -8.55
N THR A 91 1.16 8.40 -8.49
CA THR A 91 0.94 9.37 -9.56
C THR A 91 2.29 9.76 -10.13
N ARG A 92 2.42 9.73 -11.46
CA ARG A 92 3.64 10.14 -12.17
C ARG A 92 3.33 11.35 -13.03
N SER A 93 4.16 12.38 -12.93
CA SER A 93 4.09 13.55 -13.80
C SER A 93 5.46 13.85 -14.39
N ARG A 94 5.50 14.30 -15.64
CA ARG A 94 6.73 14.71 -16.31
C ARG A 94 6.57 16.14 -16.79
N LYS A 95 7.60 16.95 -16.55
CA LYS A 95 7.67 18.34 -17.02
C LYS A 95 9.03 18.60 -17.63
N GLN A 96 9.04 19.26 -18.77
CA GLN A 96 10.26 19.77 -19.37
C GLN A 96 10.47 21.22 -18.95
N SER A 97 11.68 21.53 -18.48
CA SER A 97 12.11 22.92 -18.28
C SER A 97 12.25 23.61 -19.63
N PHE A 98 11.59 24.75 -19.80
CA PHE A 98 11.69 25.56 -21.01
C PHE A 98 13.10 26.10 -21.23
N TRP A 99 13.79 26.48 -20.15
CA TRP A 99 15.11 27.12 -20.22
C TRP A 99 16.27 26.13 -20.40
N THR A 100 16.16 24.94 -19.80
CA THR A 100 17.25 23.95 -19.80
C THR A 100 16.97 22.75 -20.70
N ALA A 101 15.80 22.70 -21.36
CA ALA A 101 15.27 21.54 -22.09
C ALA A 101 15.25 20.24 -21.27
N GLN A 102 15.43 20.33 -19.95
CA GLN A 102 15.66 19.20 -19.07
C GLN A 102 14.34 18.61 -18.59
N TRP A 103 14.22 17.30 -18.69
CA TRP A 103 13.03 16.57 -18.23
C TRP A 103 13.14 16.22 -16.75
N THR A 104 12.12 16.60 -16.00
CA THR A 104 11.93 16.25 -14.60
C THR A 104 10.73 15.33 -14.49
N GLU A 105 10.89 14.21 -13.79
CA GLU A 105 9.81 13.32 -13.40
C GLU A 105 9.53 13.51 -11.90
N THR A 106 8.26 13.54 -11.53
CA THR A 106 7.82 13.56 -10.14
C THR A 106 6.90 12.38 -9.91
N VAL A 107 7.29 11.52 -8.97
CA VAL A 107 6.53 10.36 -8.51
C VAL A 107 5.99 10.69 -7.12
N SER A 108 4.69 10.53 -6.92
CA SER A 108 4.01 10.86 -5.66
C SER A 108 3.05 9.77 -5.26
N LEU A 109 2.87 9.57 -3.96
CA LEU A 109 1.79 8.75 -3.43
C LEU A 109 0.45 9.42 -3.73
N ARG A 110 -0.57 8.62 -4.09
CA ARG A 110 -1.95 9.13 -4.18
C ARG A 110 -2.48 9.46 -2.79
N GLN A 111 -3.17 10.60 -2.66
CA GLN A 111 -3.72 11.09 -1.38
C GLN A 111 -4.81 10.19 -0.78
N LYS A 112 -5.55 9.47 -1.62
CA LYS A 112 -6.40 8.35 -1.20
C LYS A 112 -5.81 7.10 -1.80
N HIS A 113 -5.18 6.32 -0.94
CA HIS A 113 -4.81 4.95 -1.26
C HIS A 113 -6.07 4.11 -1.46
N SER A 114 -5.92 2.92 -2.02
CA SER A 114 -7.00 1.93 -2.01
C SER A 114 -7.15 1.34 -0.61
N ASP A 115 -8.38 0.99 -0.24
CA ASP A 115 -8.68 0.29 1.01
C ASP A 115 -7.85 -1.00 1.17
N LEU A 116 -7.54 -1.68 0.06
CA LEU A 116 -6.67 -2.85 0.05
C LEU A 116 -5.21 -2.49 0.39
N PHE A 117 -4.71 -1.37 -0.12
CA PHE A 117 -3.35 -0.93 0.20
C PHE A 117 -3.24 -0.49 1.67
N ASP A 118 -4.24 0.19 2.21
CA ASP A 118 -4.27 0.59 3.62
C ASP A 118 -4.36 -0.64 4.55
N ALA A 119 -5.17 -1.63 4.18
CA ALA A 119 -5.24 -2.93 4.86
C ALA A 119 -3.88 -3.67 4.82
N PHE A 120 -3.22 -3.66 3.66
CA PHE A 120 -1.87 -4.20 3.49
C PHE A 120 -0.87 -3.49 4.40
N LEU A 121 -0.81 -2.15 4.39
CA LEU A 121 0.15 -1.38 5.20
C LEU A 121 0.01 -1.70 6.69
N SER A 122 -1.24 -1.77 7.17
CA SER A 122 -1.56 -2.09 8.56
C SER A 122 -1.09 -3.50 8.93
N SER A 123 -1.45 -4.49 8.11
CA SER A 123 -1.08 -5.89 8.33
C SER A 123 0.43 -6.13 8.18
N PHE A 124 1.07 -5.44 7.24
CA PHE A 124 2.51 -5.54 6.97
C PHE A 124 3.32 -5.05 8.16
N ALA A 125 2.96 -3.89 8.73
CA ALA A 125 3.60 -3.39 9.94
C ALA A 125 3.44 -4.36 11.13
N GLU A 126 2.25 -4.93 11.32
CA GLU A 126 1.96 -5.94 12.35
C GLU A 126 2.86 -7.17 12.20
N PHE A 127 2.93 -7.76 11.00
CA PHE A 127 3.75 -8.94 10.75
C PHE A 127 5.24 -8.66 10.85
N CYS A 128 5.73 -7.51 10.37
CA CYS A 128 7.12 -7.13 10.55
C CYS A 128 7.47 -7.01 12.03
N ALA A 129 6.61 -6.38 12.84
CA ALA A 129 6.83 -6.28 14.28
C ALA A 129 6.84 -7.65 14.96
N ALA A 130 5.90 -8.54 14.62
CA ALA A 130 5.84 -9.90 15.16
C ALA A 130 7.11 -10.73 14.83
N GLU A 131 7.74 -10.45 13.68
CA GLU A 131 8.94 -11.12 13.20
C GLU A 131 10.24 -10.38 13.55
N ASN A 132 10.19 -9.34 14.39
CA ASN A 132 11.32 -8.49 14.77
C ASN A 132 12.07 -7.86 13.57
N ILE A 133 11.34 -7.61 12.48
CA ILE A 133 11.84 -6.95 11.28
C ILE A 133 11.65 -5.44 11.47
N ARG A 134 12.74 -4.68 11.39
CA ARG A 134 12.66 -3.22 11.39
C ARG A 134 12.42 -2.75 9.97
N ILE A 135 11.35 -2.00 9.77
CA ILE A 135 11.02 -1.38 8.48
C ILE A 135 11.17 0.14 8.57
N GLY A 136 11.70 0.75 7.51
CA GLY A 136 11.68 2.20 7.34
C GLY A 136 10.38 2.67 6.70
N LYS A 137 10.35 3.96 6.35
CA LYS A 137 9.20 4.57 5.68
C LYS A 137 9.10 4.12 4.23
N LEU A 138 7.87 4.11 3.69
CA LEU A 138 7.63 3.91 2.27
C LEU A 138 8.36 5.00 1.47
N CYS A 139 9.27 4.60 0.60
CA CYS A 139 10.07 5.51 -0.20
C CYS A 139 10.24 5.02 -1.64
N ALA A 140 10.76 5.89 -2.49
CA ALA A 140 11.16 5.56 -3.84
C ALA A 140 12.65 5.18 -3.86
N MET A 141 12.99 4.14 -4.61
CA MET A 141 14.36 3.81 -4.95
C MET A 141 14.68 4.39 -6.33
N VAL A 142 15.56 5.37 -6.36
CA VAL A 142 15.94 6.14 -7.56
C VAL A 142 17.32 5.71 -8.02
N ARG A 143 17.44 5.41 -9.31
CA ARG A 143 18.75 5.25 -9.93
C ARG A 143 19.26 6.62 -10.37
N THR A 144 20.37 7.02 -9.76
CA THR A 144 21.08 8.25 -10.08
C THR A 144 21.80 8.14 -11.42
N LYS A 145 22.29 9.27 -11.93
CA LYS A 145 23.04 9.35 -13.19
C LYS A 145 24.33 8.51 -13.16
N ASP A 146 24.92 8.36 -11.98
CA ASP A 146 26.13 7.57 -11.74
C ASP A 146 25.82 6.06 -11.55
N GLY A 147 24.56 5.66 -11.74
CA GLY A 147 24.11 4.27 -11.60
C GLY A 147 23.89 3.81 -10.16
N LYS A 148 24.19 4.65 -9.16
CA LYS A 148 23.94 4.37 -7.74
C LYS A 148 22.44 4.42 -7.42
N LEU A 149 21.99 3.51 -6.56
CA LEU A 149 20.63 3.52 -6.02
C LEU A 149 20.55 4.39 -4.76
N GLU A 150 19.59 5.29 -4.75
CA GLU A 150 19.30 6.18 -3.63
C GLU A 150 17.84 6.06 -3.20
N GLN A 151 17.60 6.08 -1.90
CA GLN A 151 16.25 6.13 -1.35
C GLN A 151 15.82 7.60 -1.23
N ARG A 152 14.65 7.94 -1.78
CA ARG A 152 14.06 9.28 -1.73
C ARG A 152 12.64 9.21 -1.19
N ASP A 153 12.31 10.10 -0.25
CA ASP A 153 10.94 10.24 0.25
C ASP A 153 9.99 10.72 -0.87
N PHE A 154 8.70 10.44 -0.71
CA PHE A 154 7.68 10.98 -1.59
C PHE A 154 7.33 12.43 -1.22
N PRO A 155 7.14 13.33 -2.21
CA PRO A 155 7.26 13.10 -3.64
C PRO A 155 8.72 12.98 -4.09
N ALA A 156 9.04 11.92 -4.83
CA ALA A 156 10.37 11.70 -5.37
C ALA A 156 10.50 12.43 -6.72
N VAL A 157 11.42 13.39 -6.77
CA VAL A 157 11.73 14.14 -7.99
C VAL A 157 13.03 13.60 -8.58
N THR A 158 12.99 13.26 -9.87
CA THR A 158 14.16 12.82 -10.63
C THR A 158 14.34 13.73 -11.85
N THR A 159 15.59 13.88 -12.26
CA THR A 159 15.90 14.67 -13.46
C THR A 159 16.73 13.81 -14.41
N LEU A 160 16.28 13.67 -15.66
CA LEU A 160 16.94 12.75 -16.61
C LEU A 160 18.46 13.00 -16.67
N PRO A 161 19.27 11.93 -16.73
CA PRO A 161 18.90 10.52 -16.91
C PRO A 161 18.48 9.75 -15.63
N GLU A 162 18.28 10.41 -14.49
CA GLU A 162 17.77 9.73 -13.28
C GLU A 162 16.34 9.21 -13.46
N TYR A 163 16.03 8.05 -12.88
CA TYR A 163 14.68 7.48 -12.93
C TYR A 163 14.34 6.72 -11.65
N THR A 164 13.04 6.67 -11.34
CA THR A 164 12.53 5.87 -10.22
C THR A 164 12.49 4.40 -10.65
N GLU A 165 13.27 3.55 -9.99
CA GLU A 165 13.40 2.13 -10.30
C GLU A 165 12.37 1.26 -9.59
N ALA A 166 12.08 1.59 -8.33
CA ALA A 166 11.16 0.85 -7.49
C ALA A 166 10.56 1.75 -6.41
N ILE A 167 9.51 1.26 -5.76
CA ILE A 167 8.98 1.81 -4.52
C ILE A 167 8.93 0.72 -3.47
N GLY A 168 8.93 1.07 -2.19
CA GLY A 168 8.86 0.07 -1.14
C GLY A 168 9.47 0.50 0.19
N PHE A 169 9.85 -0.49 0.99
CA PHE A 169 10.32 -0.29 2.35
C PHE A 169 11.77 -0.75 2.49
N PRO A 170 12.70 0.11 2.94
CA PRO A 170 13.97 -0.38 3.44
C PRO A 170 13.72 -1.20 4.72
N TYR A 171 14.49 -2.24 4.93
CA TYR A 171 14.34 -3.09 6.11
C TYR A 171 15.67 -3.53 6.68
N GLU A 172 15.64 -3.93 7.94
CA GLU A 172 16.72 -4.54 8.69
C GLU A 172 16.21 -5.76 9.45
N ILE A 173 16.88 -6.90 9.28
CA ILE A 173 16.63 -8.14 10.01
C ILE A 173 17.90 -8.50 10.78
N ARG A 174 17.73 -8.82 12.07
CA ARG A 174 18.79 -9.24 12.96
C ARG A 174 18.66 -10.74 13.21
N PHE A 175 19.74 -11.48 12.99
CA PHE A 175 19.88 -12.91 13.30
C PHE A 175 20.75 -13.11 14.53
#